data_AF-A0AAA9Z1J3-F1
#
_entry.id   AF-A0AAA9Z1J3-F1
#
_cell.length_a   1.000
_cell.length_b   1.000
_cell.length_c   1.000
_cell.angle_alpha   90.00
_cell.angle_beta   90.00
_cell.angle_gamma   90.00
#
_symmetry.space_group_name_H-M   'P 1'
#
loop_
_entity.id
_entity.type
_entity.pdbx_description
1 polymer ?
#
loop_
_entity_poly.entity_id
_entity_poly.type
_entity_poly.pdbx_seq_one_letter_code
_entity_poly.pdbx_strand_id
1 'polypeptide(L)'
;MQIHLREPSGSILFFLPVRWRSTLPGEILYERMKSLGPDVPELITLPLEMQTRVFDPAPPGSRKVVFATNIAKTSLTIDGIYYAVDPGFFKQKV
;
A
#
# COMPACT_ATOMS: atom_id res chain seq x y z
N MET A 1 4.72 1.56 8.06
CA MET A 1 4.65 0.99 9.43
C MET A 1 3.99 1.92 10.42
N GLN A 2 4.42 3.18 10.60
CA GLN A 2 3.79 4.09 11.57
C GLN A 2 2.27 4.22 11.40
N ILE A 3 1.79 4.43 10.16
CA ILE A 3 0.35 4.50 9.86
C ILE A 3 -0.38 3.22 10.27
N HIS A 4 0.24 2.06 10.02
CA HIS A 4 -0.35 0.76 10.36
C HIS A 4 -0.52 0.57 11.88
N LEU A 5 0.46 1.05 12.65
CA LEU A 5 0.54 0.81 14.10
C LEU A 5 -0.20 1.84 14.95
N ARG A 6 -0.36 3.07 14.46
CA ARG A 6 -0.83 4.21 15.28
C ARG A 6 -2.12 4.84 14.78
N GLU A 7 -2.40 4.74 13.49
CA GLU A 7 -3.52 5.46 12.91
C GLU A 7 -4.78 4.57 12.88
N PRO A 8 -5.98 5.16 12.91
CA PRO A 8 -7.24 4.42 12.76
C PRO A 8 -7.32 3.56 11.49
N SER A 9 -8.29 2.65 11.45
CA SER A 9 -8.57 1.78 10.32
C SER A 9 -8.72 2.56 9.01
N GLY A 10 -8.14 2.03 7.95
CA GLY A 10 -8.22 2.63 6.62
C GLY A 10 -7.12 2.11 5.73
N SER A 11 -7.44 1.90 4.45
CA SER A 11 -6.47 1.38 3.48
C SER A 11 -5.43 2.45 3.14
N ILE A 12 -4.23 1.99 2.83
CA ILE A 12 -3.09 2.83 2.47
C ILE A 12 -2.86 2.73 0.97
N LEU A 13 -2.76 3.87 0.29
CA LEU A 13 -2.24 3.96 -1.07
C LEU A 13 -0.78 4.41 -1.01
N PHE A 14 0.14 3.56 -1.44
CA PHE A 14 1.56 3.85 -1.42
C PHE A 14 2.06 4.05 -2.86
N PHE A 15 2.61 5.23 -3.15
CA PHE A 15 3.13 5.55 -4.48
C PHE A 15 4.60 5.14 -4.63
N LEU A 16 4.88 4.44 -5.73
CA LEU A 16 6.22 3.99 -6.10
C LEU A 16 6.56 4.46 -7.53
N PRO A 17 7.82 4.86 -7.77
CA PRO A 17 8.39 4.88 -9.11
C PRO A 17 8.17 3.57 -9.86
N VAL A 18 7.88 3.67 -11.16
CA VAL A 18 7.65 2.50 -12.04
C VAL A 18 8.78 1.48 -11.98
N ARG A 19 10.03 1.93 -11.74
CA ARG A 19 11.20 1.04 -11.60
C ARG A 19 11.13 0.13 -10.37
N TRP A 20 10.35 0.47 -9.36
CA TRP A 20 10.20 -0.31 -8.12
C TRP A 20 8.83 -1.01 -8.03
N ARG A 21 8.18 -1.23 -9.16
CA ARG A 21 6.91 -2.00 -9.27
C ARG A 21 7.06 -3.49 -8.92
N SER A 22 8.28 -3.97 -8.65
CA SER A 22 8.54 -5.34 -8.23
C SER A 22 7.93 -5.67 -6.85
N THR A 23 7.97 -6.95 -6.47
CA THR A 23 7.45 -7.46 -5.18
C THR A 23 8.27 -7.01 -3.97
N LEU A 24 9.47 -6.46 -4.16
CA LEU A 24 10.42 -6.10 -3.10
C LEU A 24 9.81 -5.23 -1.98
N PRO A 25 9.03 -4.17 -2.25
CA PRO A 25 8.45 -3.35 -1.18
C PRO A 25 7.42 -4.12 -0.34
N GLY A 26 6.68 -5.04 -0.97
CA GLY A 26 5.74 -5.93 -0.28
C GLY A 26 6.46 -6.93 0.62
N GLU A 27 7.53 -7.54 0.12
CA GLU A 27 8.37 -8.48 0.90
C GLU A 27 9.00 -7.80 2.12
N ILE A 28 9.51 -6.58 1.97
CA ILE A 28 10.08 -5.82 3.09
C ILE A 28 9.01 -5.52 4.15
N LEU A 29 7.80 -5.15 3.74
CA LEU A 29 6.69 -4.93 4.67
C LEU A 29 6.27 -6.23 5.37
N TYR A 30 6.24 -7.33 4.64
CA TYR A 30 5.89 -8.65 5.18
C TYR A 30 6.92 -9.13 6.23
N GLU A 31 8.21 -8.99 5.96
CA GLU A 31 9.26 -9.33 6.92
C GLU A 31 9.21 -8.42 8.16
N ARG A 32 8.90 -7.12 8.00
CA ARG A 32 8.65 -6.23 9.14
C ARG A 32 7.39 -6.56 9.92
N MET A 33 6.37 -7.15 9.29
CA MET A 33 5.17 -7.62 9.97
C MET A 33 5.44 -8.86 10.80
N LYS A 34 6.26 -9.79 10.30
CA LYS A 34 6.65 -10.99 11.06
C LYS A 34 7.34 -10.65 12.39
N SER A 35 8.12 -9.57 12.43
CA SER A 35 8.83 -9.16 13.65
C SER A 35 7.95 -8.44 14.68
N LEU A 36 6.73 -8.04 14.31
CA LEU A 36 5.82 -7.28 15.19
C LEU A 36 4.95 -8.16 16.10
N GLY A 37 4.85 -9.47 15.81
CA GLY A 37 4.06 -10.41 16.61
C GLY A 37 2.55 -10.42 16.28
N PRO A 38 1.77 -11.28 16.96
CA PRO A 38 0.36 -11.54 16.63
C PRO A 38 -0.61 -10.45 17.11
N ASP A 39 -0.19 -9.54 17.98
CA ASP A 39 -1.05 -8.48 18.54
C ASP A 39 -1.31 -7.32 17.55
N VAL A 40 -0.73 -7.39 16.36
CA VAL A 40 -0.81 -6.33 15.34
C VAL A 40 -1.74 -6.76 14.21
N PRO A 41 -2.64 -5.87 13.73
CA PRO A 41 -3.49 -6.16 12.58
C PRO A 41 -2.69 -6.66 11.38
N GLU A 42 -3.25 -7.61 10.62
CA GLU A 42 -2.57 -8.14 9.44
C GLU A 42 -2.39 -7.04 8.38
N LEU A 43 -1.24 -7.02 7.70
CA LEU A 43 -0.98 -6.08 6.61
C LEU A 43 -1.03 -6.82 5.27
N ILE A 44 -2.01 -6.50 4.44
CA ILE A 44 -2.20 -7.11 3.14
C ILE A 44 -1.62 -6.17 2.09
N THR A 45 -0.55 -6.59 1.41
CA THR A 45 0.07 -5.82 0.33
C THR A 45 -0.43 -6.28 -1.03
N LEU A 46 -1.00 -5.38 -1.82
CA LEU A 46 -1.48 -5.66 -3.17
C LEU A 46 -0.79 -4.76 -4.20
N PRO A 47 -0.15 -5.33 -5.23
CA PRO A 47 0.27 -4.55 -6.39
C PRO A 47 -0.96 -4.16 -7.20
N LEU A 48 -1.00 -2.92 -7.70
CA LEU A 48 -2.10 -2.41 -8.51
C LEU A 48 -2.35 -3.23 -9.79
N GLU A 49 -1.35 -3.98 -10.24
CA GLU A 49 -1.43 -4.86 -11.42
C GLU A 49 -2.35 -6.06 -11.22
N MET A 50 -2.53 -6.52 -9.97
CA MET A 50 -3.39 -7.66 -9.63
C MET A 50 -4.85 -7.22 -9.51
N GLN A 51 -5.36 -6.73 -10.64
CA GLN A 51 -6.68 -6.16 -10.86
C GLN A 51 -7.81 -7.02 -10.26
N THR A 52 -8.85 -6.31 -9.81
CA THR A 52 -10.03 -6.74 -9.01
C THR A 52 -9.84 -6.68 -7.49
N ARG A 53 -8.84 -7.36 -6.91
CA ARG A 53 -8.70 -7.45 -5.43
C ARG A 53 -8.38 -6.13 -4.73
N VAL A 54 -7.84 -5.17 -5.46
CA VAL A 54 -7.59 -3.81 -4.94
C VAL A 54 -8.87 -3.05 -4.64
N PHE A 55 -9.98 -3.40 -5.31
CA PHE A 55 -11.30 -2.79 -5.09
C PHE A 55 -12.07 -3.47 -3.96
N ASP A 56 -11.70 -4.70 -3.59
CA ASP A 56 -12.34 -5.39 -2.47
C ASP A 56 -12.01 -4.71 -1.14
N PRO A 57 -12.98 -4.62 -0.21
CA PRO A 57 -12.73 -4.06 1.12
C PRO A 57 -11.68 -4.90 1.88
N ALA A 58 -10.91 -4.24 2.74
CA ALA A 58 -9.96 -4.95 3.60
C ALA A 58 -10.75 -5.83 4.60
N PRO A 59 -10.34 -7.10 4.82
CA PRO A 59 -10.92 -7.95 5.86
C PRO A 59 -10.90 -7.28 7.25
N PRO A 60 -11.87 -7.57 8.13
CA PRO A 60 -11.88 -7.06 9.50
C PRO A 60 -10.59 -7.44 10.23
N GLY A 61 -10.01 -6.50 10.99
CA GLY A 61 -8.76 -6.74 11.71
C GLY A 61 -7.50 -6.73 10.83
N SER A 62 -7.62 -6.33 9.57
CA SER A 62 -6.49 -6.16 8.65
C SER A 62 -6.44 -4.76 8.06
N ARG A 63 -5.27 -4.39 7.55
CA ARG A 63 -5.05 -3.18 6.77
C ARG A 63 -4.51 -3.54 5.39
N LYS A 64 -5.16 -3.03 4.36
CA LYS A 64 -4.74 -3.16 2.97
C LYS A 64 -3.78 -2.04 2.59
N VAL A 65 -2.67 -2.38 1.94
CA VAL A 65 -1.72 -1.45 1.31
C VAL A 65 -1.73 -1.72 -0.19
N VAL A 66 -2.13 -0.72 -0.96
CA VAL A 66 -2.10 -0.78 -2.42
C VAL A 66 -0.86 -0.05 -2.91
N PHE A 67 -0.01 -0.77 -3.63
CA PHE A 67 1.16 -0.19 -4.29
C PHE A 67 0.77 0.31 -5.67
N ALA A 68 0.79 1.63 -5.85
CA ALA A 68 0.45 2.31 -7.09
C ALA A 68 1.65 3.06 -7.66
N THR A 69 1.63 3.32 -8.96
CA THR A 69 2.62 4.20 -9.60
C THR A 69 2.02 5.58 -9.85
N ASN A 70 2.86 6.59 -10.07
CA ASN A 70 2.39 7.96 -10.37
C ASN A 70 1.48 8.04 -11.62
N ILE A 71 1.54 7.04 -12.52
CA ILE A 71 0.64 6.93 -13.67
C ILE A 71 -0.80 6.64 -13.23
N ALA A 72 -0.99 5.94 -12.11
CA ALA A 72 -2.29 5.64 -11.54
C ALA A 72 -2.90 6.78 -10.70
N LYS A 73 -2.11 7.82 -10.39
CA LYS A 73 -2.51 8.95 -9.51
C LYS A 73 -3.76 9.70 -10.02
N THR A 74 -3.96 9.72 -11.34
CA THR A 74 -5.03 10.50 -11.99
C THR A 74 -6.20 9.67 -12.49
N SER A 75 -6.16 8.33 -12.38
CA SER A 75 -7.14 7.46 -13.06
C SER A 75 -7.80 6.41 -12.18
N LEU A 76 -7.48 6.33 -10.89
CA LEU A 76 -7.97 5.28 -10.01
C LEU A 76 -8.55 5.84 -8.71
N THR A 77 -9.86 5.68 -8.54
CA THR A 77 -10.56 5.85 -7.28
C THR A 77 -10.68 4.46 -6.64
N ILE A 78 -9.92 4.21 -5.57
CA ILE A 78 -10.04 2.99 -4.78
C ILE A 78 -10.84 3.34 -3.53
N ASP A 79 -11.98 2.69 -3.35
CA ASP A 79 -12.82 2.91 -2.17
C ASP A 79 -12.11 2.44 -0.90
N GLY A 80 -12.26 3.23 0.17
CA GLY A 80 -11.67 2.93 1.47
C GLY A 80 -10.18 3.24 1.60
N ILE A 81 -9.56 3.98 0.67
CA ILE A 81 -8.26 4.62 0.88
C ILE A 81 -8.45 5.84 1.80
N TYR A 82 -7.84 5.79 2.98
CA TYR A 82 -7.83 6.90 3.95
C TYR A 82 -6.45 7.56 4.05
N TYR A 83 -5.40 6.82 3.72
CA TYR A 83 -4.03 7.28 3.84
C TYR A 83 -3.33 7.17 2.50
N ALA A 84 -2.67 8.25 2.07
CA ALA A 84 -1.82 8.27 0.88
C ALA A 84 -0.38 8.55 1.30
N VAL A 85 0.55 7.74 0.81
CA VAL A 85 1.99 7.91 1.06
C VAL A 85 2.68 8.12 -0.28
N ASP A 86 3.14 9.34 -0.52
CA ASP A 86 3.91 9.72 -1.70
C ASP A 86 5.35 10.06 -1.26
N PRO A 87 6.36 9.24 -1.58
CA PRO A 87 7.76 9.55 -1.27
C PRO A 87 8.34 10.69 -2.12
N GLY A 88 7.56 11.29 -3.04
CA GLY A 88 7.94 12.49 -3.77
C GLY A 88 8.86 12.25 -4.97
N PHE A 89 9.06 11.00 -5.39
CA PHE A 89 9.86 10.68 -6.57
C PHE A 89 9.10 11.05 -7.85
N PHE A 90 9.22 12.31 -8.29
CA PHE A 90 8.81 12.74 -9.62
C PHE A 90 9.92 12.43 -10.63
N LYS A 91 9.55 11.83 -11.77
CA LYS A 91 10.44 11.84 -12.95
C LYS A 91 10.53 13.27 -13.44
N GLN A 92 11.62 13.97 -13.12
CA GLN A 92 11.98 15.17 -13.84
C GLN A 92 12.42 14.72 -15.25
N LYS A 93 11.62 15.08 -16.26
CA LYS A 93 12.12 15.05 -17.64
C LYS A 93 13.24 16.08 -17.70
N VAL A 94 14.45 15.62 -17.99
CA VAL A 94 15.54 16.46 -18.50
C VAL A 94 15.40 16.47 -20.02
#